data_AF-W4P6V1-F1
#
_entry.id   AF-W4P6V1-F1
#
_cell.length_a   1.000
_cell.length_b   1.000
_cell.length_c   1.000
_cell.angle_alpha   90.00
_cell.angle_beta   90.00
_cell.angle_gamma   90.00
#
_symmetry.space_group_name_H-M   'P 1'
#
loop_
_entity.id
_entity.type
_entity.pdbx_description
1 polymer ?
#
loop_
_entity_poly.entity_id
_entity_poly.type
_entity_poly.pdbx_seq_one_letter_code
_entity_poly.pdbx_strand_id
1 'polypeptide(L)'
;MYDFLRDVSSRYDIGFWKPGAGIIHQVVLENYAFPGGMMVGTDSHTPNAGGLGMVAIGVGGADAVDVMTGMEWELKMPRIIGVRLTGTLSGWASPKDVILKLAGILTVKGGTNALSNISDRVPRLFPLPEKRRFATWGQRLEPLPPYSLMMNGWLLI
;
A
#
# COMPACT_ATOMS: atom_id res chain seq x y z
N MET A 1 26.75 -9.26 -0.98
CA MET A 1 25.47 -8.52 -0.84
C MET A 1 24.62 -9.06 0.29
N TYR A 2 24.18 -10.33 0.26
CA TYR A 2 23.32 -10.89 1.32
C TYR A 2 23.95 -10.88 2.72
N ASP A 3 25.26 -11.12 2.83
CA ASP A 3 25.94 -11.08 4.13
C ASP A 3 25.99 -9.65 4.70
N PHE A 4 26.16 -8.64 3.84
CA PHE A 4 26.06 -7.24 4.24
C PHE A 4 24.66 -6.90 4.77
N LEU A 5 23.60 -7.30 4.05
CA LEU A 5 22.22 -7.06 4.50
C LEU A 5 21.91 -7.78 5.81
N ARG A 6 22.41 -9.02 5.99
CA ARG A 6 22.24 -9.78 7.24
C ARG A 6 22.94 -9.10 8.42
N ASP A 7 24.19 -8.68 8.22
CA ASP A 7 24.99 -8.00 9.24
C ASP A 7 24.37 -6.65 9.64
N VAL A 8 24.02 -5.81 8.66
CA VAL A 8 23.34 -4.53 8.90
C VAL A 8 22.00 -4.76 9.63
N SER A 9 21.20 -5.72 9.18
CA SER A 9 19.92 -6.03 9.83
C SER A 9 20.12 -6.44 11.29
N SER A 10 21.14 -7.24 11.58
CA SER A 10 21.49 -7.62 12.96
C SER A 10 21.98 -6.45 13.81
N ARG A 11 22.71 -5.49 13.23
CA ARG A 11 23.26 -4.33 13.97
C ARG A 11 22.18 -3.32 14.36
N TYR A 12 21.15 -3.18 13.53
CA TYR A 12 20.07 -2.21 13.71
C TYR A 12 18.73 -2.84 14.15
N ASP A 13 18.74 -4.11 14.56
CA ASP A 13 17.55 -4.86 14.99
C ASP A 13 16.40 -4.85 13.96
N ILE A 14 16.75 -5.06 12.69
CA ILE A 14 15.82 -5.13 11.57
C ILE A 14 15.59 -6.60 11.20
N GLY A 15 14.33 -6.96 10.93
CA GLY A 15 13.99 -8.30 10.44
C GLY A 15 14.65 -8.61 9.09
N PHE A 16 15.27 -9.79 8.96
CA PHE A 16 15.93 -10.23 7.73
C PHE A 16 15.28 -11.50 7.17
N TRP A 17 14.52 -11.34 6.08
CA TRP A 17 14.00 -12.47 5.30
C TRP A 17 15.09 -13.00 4.36
N LYS A 18 15.50 -14.26 4.56
CA LYS A 18 16.58 -14.89 3.79
C LYS A 18 16.20 -15.08 2.32
N PRO A 19 17.17 -15.19 1.40
CA PRO A 19 16.90 -15.60 0.03
C PRO A 19 16.09 -16.90 0.00
N GLY A 20 15.03 -16.93 -0.81
CA GLY A 20 14.07 -18.05 -0.87
C GLY A 20 12.88 -17.93 0.07
N ALA A 21 12.78 -16.89 0.92
CA ALA A 21 11.64 -16.65 1.79
C ALA A 21 10.34 -16.29 1.04
N GLY A 22 10.44 -15.75 -0.17
CA GLY A 22 9.30 -15.32 -0.98
C GLY A 22 9.48 -13.92 -1.54
N ILE A 23 8.50 -13.50 -2.35
CA ILE A 23 8.43 -12.14 -2.89
C ILE A 23 7.92 -11.21 -1.77
N ILE A 24 8.56 -10.06 -1.59
CA ILE A 24 8.31 -9.12 -0.49
C ILE A 24 6.81 -8.85 -0.26
N HIS A 25 6.04 -8.60 -1.31
CA HIS A 25 4.62 -8.24 -1.21
C HIS A 25 3.73 -9.41 -0.78
N GLN A 26 4.11 -10.63 -1.11
CA GLN A 26 3.43 -11.84 -0.64
C GLN A 26 3.73 -12.09 0.84
N VAL A 27 5.01 -11.98 1.22
CA VAL A 27 5.45 -12.12 2.62
C VAL A 27 4.77 -11.06 3.50
N VAL A 28 4.65 -9.83 3.01
CA VAL A 28 3.92 -8.73 3.68
C VAL A 28 2.45 -9.09 3.85
N LEU A 29 1.76 -9.54 2.79
CA LEU A 29 0.35 -9.94 2.89
C LEU A 29 0.13 -11.05 3.92
N GLU A 30 1.00 -12.06 3.94
CA GLU A 30 0.82 -13.25 4.78
C GLU A 30 1.18 -13.02 6.25
N ASN A 31 2.08 -12.07 6.56
CA ASN A 31 2.67 -11.95 7.90
C ASN A 31 2.51 -10.56 8.55
N TYR A 32 2.35 -9.49 7.77
CA TYR A 32 2.46 -8.11 8.27
C TYR A 32 1.26 -7.23 7.96
N ALA A 33 0.49 -7.54 6.91
CA ALA A 33 -0.66 -6.74 6.52
C ALA A 33 -1.88 -7.04 7.40
N PHE A 34 -2.55 -5.98 7.85
CA PHE A 34 -3.78 -6.07 8.63
C PHE A 34 -4.68 -4.84 8.39
N PRO A 35 -6.01 -4.98 8.54
CA PRO A 35 -6.94 -3.87 8.34
C PRO A 35 -6.66 -2.68 9.27
N GLY A 36 -6.62 -1.47 8.71
CA GLY A 36 -6.38 -0.23 9.46
C GLY A 36 -4.92 0.02 9.84
N GLY A 37 -3.99 -0.86 9.46
CA GLY A 37 -2.56 -0.61 9.57
C GLY A 37 -2.07 0.41 8.54
N MET A 38 -0.88 0.97 8.79
CA MET A 38 -0.15 1.79 7.82
C MET A 38 1.29 1.31 7.67
N MET A 39 1.76 1.20 6.42
CA MET A 39 3.15 0.88 6.09
C MET A 39 3.70 1.73 4.94
N VAL A 40 5.01 1.94 4.98
CA VAL A 40 5.79 2.39 3.84
C VAL A 40 6.77 1.31 3.42
N GLY A 41 7.07 1.22 2.13
CA GLY A 41 8.00 0.23 1.59
C GLY A 41 8.79 0.81 0.43
N THR A 42 10.07 0.45 0.32
CA THR A 42 10.95 0.93 -0.75
C THR A 42 10.74 0.16 -2.06
N ASP A 43 9.47 0.01 -2.46
CA ASP A 43 9.04 -0.68 -3.69
C ASP A 43 7.69 -0.12 -4.15
N SER A 44 7.51 0.03 -5.46
CA SER A 44 6.29 0.61 -6.04
C SER A 44 5.03 -0.23 -5.85
N HIS A 45 5.16 -1.54 -5.64
CA HIS A 45 4.04 -2.47 -5.46
C HIS A 45 3.68 -2.70 -3.99
N THR A 46 4.31 -1.97 -3.06
CA THR A 46 3.91 -1.91 -1.65
C THR A 46 2.38 -1.78 -1.44
N PRO A 47 1.62 -1.04 -2.29
CA PRO A 47 0.16 -0.98 -2.16
C PRO A 47 -0.60 -2.31 -2.28
N ASN A 48 0.06 -3.41 -2.65
CA ASN A 48 -0.49 -4.77 -2.61
C ASN A 48 -1.11 -5.13 -1.25
N ALA A 49 -0.55 -4.65 -0.15
CA ALA A 49 -1.10 -4.86 1.20
C ALA A 49 -2.50 -4.23 1.41
N GLY A 50 -2.90 -3.28 0.55
CA GLY A 50 -4.26 -2.73 0.51
C GLY A 50 -5.35 -3.77 0.22
N GLY A 51 -4.99 -4.92 -0.38
CA GLY A 51 -5.90 -6.06 -0.52
C GLY A 51 -6.43 -6.58 0.83
N LEU A 52 -5.69 -6.36 1.94
CA LEU A 52 -6.12 -6.68 3.31
C LEU A 52 -6.57 -5.45 4.12
N GLY A 53 -6.87 -4.33 3.45
CA GLY A 53 -7.36 -3.12 4.10
C GLY A 53 -6.28 -2.32 4.86
N MET A 54 -5.01 -2.55 4.56
CA MET A 54 -3.88 -1.76 5.05
C MET A 54 -3.61 -0.56 4.14
N VAL A 55 -3.26 0.58 4.73
CA VAL A 55 -2.71 1.73 4.00
C VAL A 55 -1.24 1.48 3.72
N ALA A 56 -0.87 1.23 2.46
CA ALA A 56 0.49 0.84 2.11
C ALA A 56 1.01 1.67 0.93
N ILE A 57 2.13 2.36 1.14
CA ILE A 57 2.65 3.36 0.19
C ILE A 57 4.11 3.05 -0.18
N GLY A 58 4.38 3.00 -1.48
CA GLY A 58 5.75 2.91 -2.00
C GLY A 58 6.48 4.24 -1.86
N VAL A 59 7.70 4.22 -1.32
CA VAL A 59 8.53 5.41 -1.05
C VAL A 59 9.97 5.21 -1.51
N GLY A 60 10.76 6.29 -1.51
CA GLY A 60 12.20 6.20 -1.75
C GLY A 60 12.97 5.68 -0.53
N GLY A 61 14.24 5.32 -0.71
CA GLY A 61 15.10 4.88 0.40
C GLY A 61 15.28 5.95 1.48
N ALA A 62 15.33 7.23 1.11
CA ALA A 62 15.45 8.34 2.06
C ALA A 62 14.21 8.47 2.96
N ASP A 63 13.01 8.45 2.39
CA ASP A 63 11.75 8.46 3.15
C ASP A 63 11.65 7.27 4.13
N ALA A 64 12.14 6.10 3.72
CA ALA A 64 12.18 4.93 4.58
C ALA A 64 13.12 5.15 5.79
N VAL A 65 14.27 5.78 5.58
CA VAL A 65 15.21 6.14 6.65
C VAL A 65 14.58 7.14 7.62
N ASP A 66 13.85 8.14 7.13
CA ASP A 66 13.12 9.08 7.99
C ASP A 66 12.18 8.32 8.94
N VAL A 67 11.34 7.42 8.41
CA VAL A 67 10.43 6.61 9.23
C VAL A 67 11.18 5.69 10.19
N MET A 68 12.26 5.05 9.73
CA MET A 68 13.08 4.14 10.55
C MET A 68 13.80 4.87 11.69
N THR A 69 14.12 6.15 11.52
CA THR A 69 14.76 6.99 12.54
C THR A 69 13.75 7.69 13.46
N GLY A 70 12.45 7.44 13.27
CA GLY A 70 11.38 8.10 14.03
C GLY A 70 11.14 9.55 13.62
N MET A 71 11.70 9.98 12.50
CA MET A 71 11.37 11.27 11.90
C MET A 71 9.98 11.22 11.28
N GLU A 72 9.33 12.38 11.25
CA GLU A 72 8.02 12.50 10.62
C GLU A 72 8.16 12.38 9.11
N TRP A 73 7.41 11.45 8.52
CA TRP A 73 7.29 11.36 7.07
C TRP A 73 6.12 12.21 6.57
N GLU A 74 6.39 13.04 5.57
CA GLU A 74 5.40 13.93 4.97
C GLU A 74 4.76 13.31 3.72
N LEU A 75 3.44 13.25 3.70
CA LEU A 75 2.66 12.84 2.56
C LEU A 75 1.73 13.97 2.13
N LYS A 76 1.77 14.34 0.85
CA LYS A 76 0.75 15.21 0.27
C LYS A 76 -0.60 14.51 0.37
N MET A 77 -1.60 15.18 0.95
CA MET A 77 -2.95 14.62 1.07
C MET A 77 -3.45 14.14 -0.31
N PRO A 78 -3.65 12.82 -0.49
CA PRO A 78 -4.06 12.29 -1.78
C PRO A 78 -5.56 12.49 -2.00
N ARG A 79 -5.96 12.60 -3.27
CA ARG A 79 -7.39 12.53 -3.61
C ARG A 79 -7.90 11.11 -3.39
N ILE A 80 -9.19 10.95 -3.13
CA ILE A 80 -9.81 9.61 -3.04
C ILE A 80 -10.60 9.33 -4.31
N ILE A 81 -10.29 8.22 -4.98
CA ILE A 81 -11.04 7.70 -6.13
C ILE A 81 -11.89 6.54 -5.63
N GLY A 82 -13.20 6.73 -5.57
CA GLY A 82 -14.14 5.65 -5.25
C GLY A 82 -14.44 4.79 -6.47
N VAL A 83 -14.16 3.49 -6.40
CA VAL A 83 -14.54 2.50 -7.41
C VAL A 83 -15.62 1.62 -6.80
N ARG A 84 -16.84 1.75 -7.32
CA ARG A 84 -17.97 0.91 -6.89
C ARG A 84 -18.08 -0.32 -7.78
N LEU A 85 -17.86 -1.50 -7.20
CA LEU A 85 -18.10 -2.78 -7.88
C LEU A 85 -19.58 -3.16 -7.77
N THR A 86 -20.17 -3.62 -8.86
CA THR A 86 -21.56 -4.08 -8.92
C THR A 86 -21.64 -5.42 -9.63
N GLY A 87 -22.55 -6.29 -9.19
CA GLY A 87 -22.68 -7.65 -9.72
C GLY A 87 -21.59 -8.60 -9.19
N THR A 88 -21.39 -9.72 -9.89
CA THR A 88 -20.42 -10.76 -9.53
C THR A 88 -19.62 -11.17 -10.75
N LEU A 89 -18.34 -11.52 -10.58
CA LEU A 89 -17.53 -12.10 -11.65
C LEU A 89 -18.13 -13.45 -12.09
N SER A 90 -18.11 -13.73 -13.39
CA SER A 90 -18.68 -14.95 -13.98
C SER A 90 -17.85 -15.42 -15.18
N GLY A 91 -17.90 -16.73 -15.47
CA GLY A 91 -17.19 -17.32 -16.60
C GLY A 91 -15.67 -17.29 -16.39
N TRP A 92 -14.94 -16.75 -17.37
CA TRP A 92 -13.47 -16.64 -17.33
C TRP A 92 -12.95 -15.34 -16.69
N ALA A 93 -13.86 -14.46 -16.25
CA ALA A 93 -13.47 -13.19 -15.65
C ALA A 93 -12.86 -13.39 -14.25
N SER A 94 -11.81 -12.63 -13.96
CA SER A 94 -10.99 -12.71 -12.76
C SER A 94 -10.79 -11.32 -12.12
N PRO A 95 -10.30 -11.22 -10.87
CA PRO A 95 -9.92 -9.94 -10.27
C PRO A 95 -8.90 -9.15 -11.11
N LYS A 96 -8.07 -9.84 -11.91
CA LYS A 96 -7.12 -9.22 -12.83
C LYS A 96 -7.83 -8.39 -13.91
N ASP A 97 -8.97 -8.86 -14.40
CA ASP A 97 -9.72 -8.16 -15.43
C ASP A 97 -10.32 -6.85 -14.90
N VAL A 98 -10.71 -6.83 -13.63
CA VAL A 98 -11.18 -5.62 -12.95
C VAL A 98 -10.09 -4.55 -12.93
N ILE A 99 -8.88 -4.92 -12.49
CA ILE A 99 -7.78 -3.95 -12.38
C ILE A 99 -7.30 -3.48 -13.75
N LEU A 100 -7.25 -4.37 -14.75
CA LEU A 100 -6.92 -4.00 -16.14
C LEU A 100 -7.99 -3.09 -16.76
N LYS A 101 -9.27 -3.29 -16.45
CA LYS A 101 -10.33 -2.38 -16.90
C LYS A 101 -10.19 -1.01 -16.24
N LEU A 102 -9.94 -0.97 -14.92
CA LEU A 102 -9.71 0.27 -14.19
C LEU A 102 -8.49 1.02 -14.72
N ALA A 103 -7.42 0.29 -15.05
CA ALA A 103 -6.22 0.79 -15.71
C ALA A 103 -6.53 1.51 -17.02
N GLY A 104 -7.36 0.89 -17.86
CA GLY A 104 -7.80 1.48 -19.13
C GLY A 104 -8.65 2.74 -18.94
N ILE A 105 -9.46 2.82 -17.88
CA ILE A 105 -10.30 3.99 -17.57
C ILE A 105 -9.46 5.14 -17.03
N LEU A 106 -8.60 4.88 -16.05
CA LEU A 106 -7.80 5.90 -15.40
C LEU A 106 -6.60 6.34 -16.23
N THR A 107 -6.12 5.48 -17.13
CA THR A 107 -4.81 5.62 -17.80
C THR A 107 -3.65 5.68 -16.79
N VAL A 108 -2.42 5.77 -17.28
CA VAL A 108 -1.22 5.91 -16.42
C VAL A 108 -1.20 7.21 -15.60
N LYS A 109 -2.05 8.20 -15.91
CA LYS A 109 -2.06 9.51 -15.23
C LYS A 109 -3.21 9.68 -14.23
N GLY A 110 -4.30 8.91 -14.36
CA GLY A 110 -5.51 9.13 -13.57
C GLY A 110 -5.35 8.79 -12.09
N GLY A 111 -4.41 7.90 -11.75
CA GLY A 111 -4.09 7.51 -10.37
C GLY A 111 -3.04 8.38 -9.67
N THR A 112 -2.50 9.42 -10.32
CA THR A 112 -1.44 10.23 -9.72
C THR A 112 -1.93 11.02 -8.50
N ASN A 113 -1.23 10.87 -7.37
CA ASN A 113 -1.55 11.49 -6.08
C ASN A 113 -2.99 11.20 -5.62
N ALA A 114 -3.43 9.95 -5.84
CA ALA A 114 -4.75 9.48 -5.46
C ALA A 114 -4.69 8.11 -4.76
N LEU A 115 -5.65 7.86 -3.88
CA LEU A 115 -5.91 6.56 -3.29
C LEU A 115 -7.20 6.02 -3.92
N SER A 116 -7.13 4.81 -4.46
CA SER A 116 -8.33 4.12 -4.91
C SER A 116 -8.99 3.43 -3.71
N ASN A 117 -10.31 3.48 -3.64
CA ASN A 117 -11.10 2.70 -2.69
C ASN A 117 -12.05 1.84 -3.50
N ILE A 118 -11.80 0.54 -3.54
CA ILE A 118 -12.52 -0.41 -4.38
C ILE A 118 -13.46 -1.21 -3.47
N SER A 119 -14.75 -0.95 -3.56
CA SER A 119 -15.74 -1.63 -2.72
C SER A 119 -17.06 -1.83 -3.45
N ASP A 120 -17.84 -2.79 -2.98
CA ASP A 120 -19.24 -2.99 -3.39
C ASP A 120 -20.21 -1.98 -2.72
N ARG A 121 -19.74 -1.29 -1.68
CA ARG A 121 -20.50 -0.34 -0.86
C ARG A 121 -20.25 1.11 -1.29
N VAL A 122 -21.14 1.99 -0.86
CA VAL A 122 -20.93 3.44 -1.03
C VAL A 122 -19.73 3.86 -0.17
N PRO A 123 -18.73 4.58 -0.73
CA PRO A 123 -17.56 5.01 0.03
C PRO A 123 -17.99 5.86 1.23
N ARG A 124 -17.55 5.47 2.44
CA ARG A 124 -17.55 6.36 3.59
C ARG A 124 -16.23 7.12 3.59
N LEU A 125 -16.27 8.38 3.16
CA LEU A 125 -15.13 9.28 3.28
C LEU A 125 -14.95 9.63 4.76
N PHE A 126 -13.85 9.18 5.35
CA PHE A 126 -13.33 9.83 6.54
C PHE A 126 -12.42 10.96 6.09
N PRO A 127 -12.63 12.22 6.56
CA PRO A 127 -11.72 13.30 6.24
C PRO A 127 -10.36 12.99 6.85
N LEU A 128 -9.35 12.81 6.00
CA LEU A 128 -7.96 12.87 6.45
C LEU A 128 -7.55 14.35 6.47
N PRO A 129 -6.83 14.82 7.51
CA PRO A 129 -6.31 16.17 7.58
C PRO A 129 -5.39 16.49 6.39
N GLU A 130 -5.38 17.77 5.98
CA GLU A 130 -4.71 18.31 4.78
C GLU A 130 -3.20 18.03 4.70
N LYS A 131 -2.56 17.86 5.85
CA LYS A 131 -1.23 17.27 6.02
C LYS A 131 -1.28 16.30 7.17
N ARG A 132 -0.70 15.11 6.99
CA ARG A 132 -0.56 14.13 8.06
C ARG A 132 0.92 13.77 8.16
N ARG A 133 1.46 13.98 9.37
CA ARG A 133 2.80 13.54 9.75
C ARG A 133 2.66 12.11 10.28
N PHE A 134 3.37 11.17 9.67
CA PHE A 134 3.41 9.79 10.12
C PHE A 134 4.70 9.59 10.91
N ALA A 135 4.56 9.26 12.19
CA ALA A 135 5.69 9.28 13.12
C ALA A 135 6.38 7.93 13.29
N THR A 136 5.75 6.81 12.88
CA THR A 136 6.29 5.47 13.15
C THR A 136 5.74 4.39 12.20
N TRP A 137 6.54 3.33 12.02
CA TRP A 137 6.16 2.09 11.33
C TRP A 137 5.03 1.37 12.09
N GLY A 138 4.00 0.88 11.40
CA GLY A 138 2.91 0.11 12.02
C GLY A 138 1.87 0.93 12.79
N GLN A 139 1.80 2.25 12.57
CA GLN A 139 0.75 3.07 13.17
C GLN A 139 -0.64 2.56 12.76
N ARG A 140 -1.49 2.34 13.78
CA ARG A 140 -2.91 2.09 13.57
C ARG A 140 -3.55 3.41 13.17
N LEU A 141 -4.08 3.47 11.96
CA LEU A 141 -4.95 4.56 11.56
C LEU A 141 -6.35 4.32 12.15
N GLU A 142 -7.10 5.41 12.34
CA GLU A 142 -8.57 5.32 12.41
C GLU A 142 -9.03 4.41 11.25
N PRO A 143 -9.90 3.41 11.51
CA PRO A 143 -10.17 2.37 10.54
C PRO A 143 -10.72 2.98 9.25
N LEU A 144 -9.90 2.95 8.20
CA LEU A 144 -10.43 3.00 6.86
C LEU A 144 -11.35 1.79 6.69
N PRO A 145 -12.46 1.92 5.93
CA PRO A 145 -13.31 0.78 5.69
C PRO A 145 -12.45 -0.40 5.17
N PRO A 146 -12.75 -1.64 5.60
CA PRO A 146 -12.14 -2.80 4.98
C PRO A 146 -12.31 -2.65 3.47
N TYR A 147 -11.34 -3.11 2.67
CA TYR A 147 -11.34 -3.05 1.18
C TYR A 147 -10.73 -1.80 0.52
N SER A 148 -9.92 -1.01 1.21
CA SER A 148 -9.18 0.11 0.59
C SER A 148 -7.91 -0.34 -0.13
N LEU A 149 -7.99 -0.54 -1.45
CA LEU A 149 -6.83 -0.79 -2.33
C LEU A 149 -6.12 0.52 -2.69
N MET A 150 -5.08 0.88 -1.94
CA MET A 150 -4.22 1.98 -2.34
C MET A 150 -3.54 1.64 -3.68
N MET A 151 -3.51 2.59 -4.61
CA MET A 151 -2.79 2.44 -5.87
C MET A 151 -2.14 3.78 -6.19
N ASN A 152 -0.82 3.82 -6.26
CA ASN A 152 -0.13 4.91 -6.93
C ASN A 152 -0.19 4.67 -8.44
N GLY A 153 -0.28 5.73 -9.25
CA GLY A 153 -0.41 5.69 -10.72
C GLY A 153 0.65 4.91 -11.52
N TRP A 154 1.64 4.31 -10.86
CA TRP A 154 2.63 3.41 -11.47
C TRP A 154 2.14 1.96 -11.62
N LEU A 155 1.01 1.63 -11.00
CA LEU A 155 0.51 0.27 -10.78
C LEU A 155 -0.33 -0.29 -11.95
N LEU A 156 0.06 0.02 -13.20
CA LEU A 156 -0.57 -0.53 -14.41
C LEU A 156 0.26 -1.61 -15.11
N ILE A 157 1.37 -2.05 -14.52
CA ILE A 157 2.24 -3.09 -15.08
C ILE A 157 2.75 -4.00 -13.96
#